data_AF-A0A8H4V2U3-F1
#
_entry.id   AF-A0A8H4V2U3-F1
#
_cell.length_a   1.000
_cell.length_b   1.000
_cell.length_c   1.000
_cell.angle_alpha   90.00
_cell.angle_beta   90.00
_cell.angle_gamma   90.00
#
_symmetry.space_group_name_H-M   'P 1'
#
loop_
_entity.id
_entity.type
_entity.pdbx_description
1 polymer ?
#
loop_
_entity_poly.entity_id
_entity_poly.type
_entity_poly.pdbx_seq_one_letter_code
_entity_poly.pdbx_strand_id
1 'polypeptide(L)'
;MTRPLPHQLSQSLSQQWPCRETQIRQLAALLDPQIPSPSTIVLHGISATCKSTLISAVLDALPARHAIIRCVECITSRHLLQKILLETLYSFGMQDEWEKFGKGRCEQVSTLLILLSDIFAAARNGEMSNGEVGGADFVLVLDGIDRQREASQMLLAALARLGEMIPSLTVVLVMNTTPRPLFLQSAGVAHINFPPYTRKEAITIVTAAGLPTVEWLSKDHTDKIASTTTLQGIYAQFVATVYDSLVGPTAGTIPSFRSICERLWPRFLQPMQTGEMCAEGWDFTRLLLRNRAMFKIQGESMLVHHIVSAPEETTGEHKTMKRKLNSLTTTPKLPSLPY
;
A
#
# COMPACT_ATOMS: atom_id res chain seq x y z
N MET A 1 14.80 -23.43 -14.73
CA MET A 1 13.60 -23.09 -13.94
C MET A 1 12.48 -22.79 -14.91
N THR A 2 11.36 -23.53 -14.85
CA THR A 2 10.21 -23.32 -15.74
C THR A 2 9.58 -21.97 -15.40
N ARG A 3 9.59 -21.03 -16.36
CA ARG A 3 8.99 -19.70 -16.20
C ARG A 3 7.50 -19.86 -15.87
N PRO A 4 7.00 -19.32 -14.75
CA PRO A 4 5.59 -19.46 -14.39
C PRO A 4 4.74 -18.77 -15.45
N LEU A 5 3.74 -19.48 -15.97
CA LEU A 5 2.78 -18.90 -16.90
C LEU A 5 2.02 -17.76 -16.21
N PRO A 6 1.59 -16.70 -16.93
CA PRO A 6 0.87 -15.57 -16.35
C PRO A 6 -0.35 -15.99 -15.50
N HIS A 7 -1.00 -17.08 -15.90
CA HIS A 7 -2.12 -17.66 -15.17
C HIS A 7 -1.72 -18.22 -13.80
N GLN A 8 -0.60 -18.95 -13.71
CA GLN A 8 -0.12 -19.53 -12.45
C GLN A 8 0.36 -18.45 -11.48
N LEU A 9 1.05 -17.43 -12.00
CA LEU A 9 1.46 -16.26 -11.23
C LEU A 9 0.25 -15.52 -10.68
N SER A 10 -0.77 -15.29 -11.52
CA SER A 10 -2.00 -14.63 -11.08
C SER A 10 -2.72 -15.42 -10.00
N GLN A 11 -2.75 -16.75 -10.05
CA GLN A 11 -3.35 -17.59 -9.02
C GLN A 11 -2.59 -17.50 -7.69
N SER A 12 -1.25 -17.56 -7.71
CA SER A 12 -0.44 -17.46 -6.51
C SER A 12 -0.58 -16.08 -5.85
N LEU A 13 -0.52 -15.00 -6.63
CA LEU A 13 -0.67 -13.65 -6.10
C LEU A 13 -2.10 -13.34 -5.63
N SER A 14 -3.12 -13.91 -6.27
CA SER A 14 -4.52 -13.73 -5.83
C SER A 14 -4.78 -14.30 -4.44
N GLN A 15 -4.03 -15.34 -4.03
CA GLN A 15 -4.13 -15.86 -2.65
C GLN A 15 -3.61 -14.87 -1.62
N GLN A 16 -2.57 -14.10 -1.95
CA GLN A 16 -1.99 -13.11 -1.06
C GLN A 16 -2.76 -11.78 -1.09
N TRP A 17 -3.33 -11.42 -2.24
CA TRP A 17 -4.01 -10.16 -2.49
C TRP A 17 -5.43 -10.41 -3.00
N PRO A 18 -6.37 -10.78 -2.10
CA PRO A 18 -7.74 -11.06 -2.49
C PRO A 18 -8.42 -9.82 -3.07
N CYS A 19 -9.40 -10.04 -3.95
CA CYS A 19 -10.23 -9.01 -4.59
C CYS A 19 -9.49 -8.12 -5.62
N ARG A 20 -8.30 -8.53 -6.08
CA ARG A 20 -7.51 -7.84 -7.13
C ARG A 20 -7.13 -8.74 -8.31
N GLU A 21 -7.85 -9.82 -8.50
CA GLU A 21 -7.56 -10.88 -9.47
C GLU A 21 -7.53 -10.35 -10.90
N THR A 22 -8.44 -9.42 -11.23
CA THR A 22 -8.51 -8.81 -12.57
C THR A 22 -7.33 -7.90 -12.85
N GLN A 23 -6.94 -7.06 -11.88
CA GLN A 23 -5.78 -6.17 -12.03
C GLN A 23 -4.47 -6.97 -12.10
N ILE A 24 -4.33 -8.01 -11.28
CA ILE A 24 -3.17 -8.92 -11.32
C ILE A 24 -3.07 -9.58 -12.69
N ARG A 25 -4.19 -10.11 -13.21
CA ARG A 25 -4.21 -10.75 -14.53
C ARG A 25 -3.86 -9.77 -15.65
N GLN A 26 -4.37 -8.55 -15.61
CA GLN A 26 -4.06 -7.50 -16.59
C GLN A 26 -2.58 -7.13 -16.55
N LEU A 27 -2.01 -6.94 -15.35
CA LEU A 27 -0.59 -6.63 -15.17
C LEU A 27 0.31 -7.77 -15.64
N ALA A 28 0.00 -9.00 -15.22
CA ALA A 28 0.77 -10.19 -15.62
C ALA A 28 0.71 -10.44 -17.13
N ALA A 29 -0.41 -10.11 -17.80
CA ALA A 29 -0.54 -10.23 -19.25
C ALA A 29 0.21 -9.13 -20.01
N LEU A 30 0.22 -7.89 -19.51
CA LEU A 30 0.88 -6.76 -20.17
C LEU A 30 2.39 -6.73 -19.97
N LEU A 31 2.88 -7.31 -18.87
CA LEU A 31 4.29 -7.41 -18.53
C LEU A 31 4.87 -8.81 -18.79
N ASP A 32 4.16 -9.64 -19.58
CA ASP A 32 4.63 -10.97 -19.93
C ASP A 32 5.87 -10.87 -20.83
N PRO A 33 7.04 -11.43 -20.44
CA PRO A 33 8.24 -11.40 -21.26
C PRO A 33 8.12 -12.19 -22.59
N GLN A 34 7.04 -12.95 -22.81
CA GLN A 34 6.78 -13.64 -24.08
C GLN A 34 6.07 -12.76 -25.12
N ILE A 35 5.52 -11.61 -24.70
CA ILE A 35 4.70 -10.73 -25.54
C ILE A 35 5.36 -9.35 -25.52
N PRO A 36 5.38 -8.59 -26.64
CA PRO A 36 5.84 -7.21 -26.61
C PRO A 36 5.01 -6.41 -25.60
N SER A 37 5.69 -5.91 -24.56
CA SER A 37 5.08 -5.04 -23.56
C SER A 37 4.77 -3.66 -24.16
N PRO A 38 3.69 -2.99 -23.74
CA PRO A 38 3.43 -1.62 -24.16
C PRO A 38 4.53 -0.67 -23.66
N SER A 39 4.78 0.42 -24.38
CA SER A 39 5.78 1.43 -24.01
C SER A 39 5.45 2.14 -22.70
N THR A 40 4.17 2.39 -22.44
CA THR A 40 3.68 3.03 -21.22
C THR A 40 2.44 2.33 -20.68
N ILE A 41 2.44 2.10 -19.37
CA ILE A 41 1.28 1.61 -18.61
C ILE A 41 0.97 2.64 -17.52
N VAL A 42 -0.30 3.01 -17.37
CA VAL A 42 -0.77 3.91 -16.32
C VAL A 42 -1.62 3.12 -15.34
N LEU A 43 -1.11 3.01 -14.11
CA LEU A 43 -1.85 2.51 -12.97
C LEU A 43 -2.49 3.67 -12.25
N HIS A 44 -3.81 3.71 -12.17
CA HIS A 44 -4.50 4.79 -11.47
C HIS A 44 -5.59 4.29 -10.55
N GLY A 45 -5.90 5.07 -9.52
CA GLY A 45 -6.93 4.76 -8.54
C GLY A 45 -6.63 5.49 -7.24
N ILE A 46 -7.60 5.51 -6.33
CA ILE A 46 -7.43 6.19 -5.04
C ILE A 46 -6.24 5.61 -4.25
N SER A 47 -5.72 6.39 -3.30
CA SER A 47 -4.67 5.92 -2.40
C SER A 47 -5.10 4.65 -1.62
N ALA A 48 -4.13 3.86 -1.17
CA ALA A 48 -4.34 2.64 -0.37
C ALA A 48 -5.12 1.49 -1.06
N THR A 49 -5.11 1.42 -2.39
CA THR A 49 -5.65 0.30 -3.18
C THR A 49 -4.62 -0.78 -3.53
N CYS A 50 -3.50 -0.84 -2.81
CA CYS A 50 -2.44 -1.84 -3.00
C CYS A 50 -1.71 -1.79 -4.36
N LYS A 51 -1.76 -0.64 -5.07
CA LYS A 51 -1.10 -0.49 -6.39
C LYS A 51 0.40 -0.78 -6.33
N SER A 52 1.12 -0.06 -5.46
CA SER A 52 2.58 -0.14 -5.32
C SER A 52 3.04 -1.50 -4.82
N THR A 53 2.29 -2.10 -3.91
CA THR A 53 2.62 -3.42 -3.36
C THR A 53 2.36 -4.54 -4.38
N LEU A 54 1.28 -4.45 -5.14
CA LEU A 54 0.92 -5.43 -6.15
C LEU A 54 1.87 -5.36 -7.35
N ILE A 55 2.25 -4.16 -7.82
CA ILE A 55 3.24 -4.06 -8.91
C ILE A 55 4.61 -4.59 -8.48
N SER A 56 5.06 -4.31 -7.25
CA SER A 56 6.28 -4.90 -6.71
C SER A 56 6.18 -6.43 -6.72
N ALA A 57 5.12 -6.99 -6.15
CA ALA A 57 4.93 -8.44 -6.10
C ALA A 57 4.84 -9.11 -7.48
N VAL A 58 4.24 -8.44 -8.47
CA VAL A 58 4.19 -8.92 -9.86
C VAL A 58 5.58 -8.90 -10.50
N LEU A 59 6.33 -7.80 -10.32
CA LEU A 59 7.68 -7.66 -10.87
C LEU A 59 8.70 -8.58 -10.20
N ASP A 60 8.57 -8.83 -8.89
CA ASP A 60 9.38 -9.79 -8.15
C ASP A 60 9.12 -11.24 -8.60
N ALA A 61 7.90 -11.53 -9.03
CA ALA A 61 7.52 -12.85 -9.53
C ALA A 61 7.84 -13.06 -11.02
N LEU A 62 8.10 -11.99 -11.78
CA LEU A 62 8.47 -12.03 -13.18
C LEU A 62 10.00 -11.96 -13.33
N PRO A 63 10.61 -12.68 -14.27
CA PRO A 63 12.05 -12.62 -14.53
C PRO A 63 12.41 -11.36 -15.37
N ALA A 64 11.85 -10.20 -15.03
CA ALA A 64 12.07 -8.94 -15.72
C ALA A 64 12.93 -8.01 -14.85
N ARG A 65 13.93 -7.38 -15.45
CA ARG A 65 14.71 -6.35 -14.76
C ARG A 65 13.83 -5.14 -14.56
N HIS A 66 13.81 -4.63 -13.34
CA HIS A 66 12.96 -3.51 -13.02
C HIS A 66 13.63 -2.56 -12.04
N ALA A 67 13.12 -1.34 -12.01
CA ALA A 67 13.48 -0.33 -11.03
C ALA A 67 12.20 0.32 -10.51
N ILE A 68 12.03 0.38 -9.20
CA ILE A 68 10.87 1.00 -8.55
C ILE A 68 11.32 2.28 -7.85
N ILE A 69 10.89 3.43 -8.38
CA ILE A 69 11.22 4.74 -7.84
C ILE A 69 9.99 5.33 -7.17
N ARG A 70 10.09 5.58 -5.85
CA ARG A 70 9.09 6.37 -5.12
C ARG A 70 9.27 7.85 -5.42
N CYS A 71 8.40 8.39 -6.28
CA CYS A 71 8.44 9.79 -6.71
C CYS A 71 8.16 10.78 -5.58
N VAL A 72 7.46 10.35 -4.52
CA VAL A 72 7.18 11.17 -3.33
C VAL A 72 8.46 11.57 -2.58
N GLU A 73 9.51 10.77 -2.67
CA GLU A 73 10.81 11.05 -2.05
C GLU A 73 11.64 12.06 -2.87
N CYS A 74 11.30 12.22 -4.15
CA CYS A 74 11.97 13.10 -5.07
C CYS A 74 11.38 14.50 -4.99
N ILE A 75 12.04 15.39 -4.25
CA ILE A 75 11.60 16.78 -4.07
C ILE A 75 11.56 17.54 -5.41
N THR A 76 12.61 17.40 -6.23
CA THR A 76 12.76 18.13 -7.50
C THR A 76 12.71 17.20 -8.70
N SER A 77 12.38 17.76 -9.87
CA SER A 77 12.42 17.02 -11.15
C SER A 77 13.82 16.46 -11.44
N ARG A 78 14.86 17.25 -11.17
CA ARG A 78 16.28 16.82 -11.27
C ARG A 78 16.56 15.60 -10.41
N HIS A 79 16.13 15.61 -9.15
CA HIS A 79 16.31 14.48 -8.24
C HIS A 79 15.61 13.23 -8.76
N LEU A 80 14.39 13.34 -9.32
CA LEU A 80 13.72 12.21 -9.94
C LEU A 80 14.54 11.62 -11.08
N LEU A 81 15.04 12.43 -12.02
CA LEU A 81 15.80 11.96 -13.17
C LEU A 81 17.11 11.28 -12.75
N GLN A 82 17.83 11.85 -11.80
CA GLN A 82 19.05 11.27 -11.24
C GLN A 82 18.78 9.94 -10.52
N LYS A 83 17.67 9.85 -9.78
CA LYS A 83 17.27 8.61 -9.09
C LYS A 83 16.89 7.52 -10.09
N ILE A 84 16.16 7.85 -11.16
CA ILE A 84 15.86 6.91 -12.25
C ILE A 84 17.15 6.31 -12.82
N LEU A 85 18.14 7.16 -13.13
CA LEU A 85 19.43 6.73 -13.66
C LEU A 85 20.17 5.81 -12.68
N LEU A 86 20.22 6.19 -11.40
CA LEU A 86 20.91 5.43 -10.35
C LEU A 86 20.29 4.05 -10.15
N GLU A 87 18.97 3.97 -10.03
CA GLU A 87 18.24 2.72 -9.82
C GLU A 87 18.33 1.80 -11.06
N THR A 88 18.38 2.40 -12.25
CA THR A 88 18.62 1.64 -13.49
C THR A 88 20.02 1.01 -13.45
N LEU A 89 21.07 1.79 -13.15
CA LEU A 89 22.44 1.26 -13.02
C LEU A 89 22.55 0.18 -11.94
N TYR A 90 21.84 0.34 -10.82
CA TYR A 90 21.76 -0.66 -9.76
C TYR A 90 21.16 -1.99 -10.26
N SER A 91 20.05 -1.92 -11.00
CA SER A 91 19.38 -3.07 -11.60
C SER A 91 20.24 -3.80 -12.64
N PHE A 92 21.12 -3.06 -13.33
CA PHE A 92 22.12 -3.63 -14.26
C PHE A 92 23.43 -4.07 -13.60
N GLY A 93 23.64 -3.81 -12.30
CA GLY A 93 24.89 -4.11 -11.60
C GLY A 93 26.07 -3.22 -12.02
N MET A 94 25.81 -2.08 -12.66
CA MET A 94 26.82 -1.16 -13.23
C MET A 94 27.05 0.05 -12.32
N GLN A 95 27.09 -0.16 -11.00
CA GLN A 95 27.15 0.93 -10.01
C GLN A 95 28.43 1.77 -10.13
N ASP A 96 29.55 1.12 -10.48
CA ASP A 96 30.85 1.78 -10.64
C ASP A 96 30.87 2.79 -11.79
N GLU A 97 29.91 2.68 -12.73
CA GLU A 97 29.79 3.60 -13.85
C GLU A 97 29.00 4.86 -13.51
N TRP A 98 28.51 5.01 -12.26
CA TRP A 98 27.85 6.23 -11.79
C TRP A 98 28.72 7.48 -11.96
N GLU A 99 30.04 7.35 -11.83
CA GLU A 99 30.94 8.49 -12.06
C GLU A 99 31.00 8.91 -13.53
N LYS A 100 30.81 7.97 -14.46
CA LYS A 100 30.78 8.21 -15.90
C LYS A 100 29.45 8.80 -16.36
N PHE A 101 28.33 8.25 -15.87
CA PHE A 101 26.97 8.61 -16.31
C PHE A 101 26.28 9.65 -15.41
N GLY A 102 26.46 9.56 -14.10
CA GLY A 102 25.53 10.12 -13.10
C GLY A 102 25.92 11.44 -12.44
N LYS A 103 27.21 11.80 -12.35
CA LYS A 103 27.62 12.99 -11.58
C LYS A 103 27.27 14.32 -12.29
N GLY A 104 26.04 14.79 -12.10
CA GLY A 104 25.56 16.13 -12.46
C GLY A 104 25.15 16.34 -13.93
N ARG A 105 25.09 15.27 -14.74
CA ARG A 105 24.73 15.36 -16.17
C ARG A 105 23.24 15.20 -16.46
N CYS A 106 22.51 14.50 -15.59
CA CYS A 106 21.11 14.18 -15.82
C CYS A 106 20.16 15.27 -15.28
N GLU A 107 20.13 16.40 -15.97
CA GLU A 107 19.25 17.55 -15.63
C GLU A 107 17.94 17.55 -16.44
N GLN A 108 17.97 16.96 -17.63
CA GLN A 108 16.88 17.01 -18.60
C GLN A 108 16.46 15.61 -19.03
N VAL A 109 15.20 15.45 -19.42
CA VAL A 109 14.64 14.18 -19.91
C VAL A 109 15.33 13.71 -21.19
N SER A 110 15.73 14.65 -22.06
CA SER A 110 16.52 14.37 -23.27
C SER A 110 17.88 13.74 -22.94
N THR A 111 18.59 14.27 -21.94
CA THR A 111 19.85 13.68 -21.48
C THR A 111 19.62 12.32 -20.84
N LEU A 112 18.56 12.16 -20.05
CA LEU A 112 18.19 10.87 -19.47
C LEU A 112 17.97 9.82 -20.57
N LEU A 113 17.27 10.18 -21.65
CA LEU A 113 17.03 9.28 -22.79
C LEU A 113 18.32 8.74 -23.39
N ILE A 114 19.31 9.61 -23.64
CA ILE A 114 20.60 9.22 -24.20
C ILE A 114 21.34 8.30 -23.24
N LEU A 115 21.46 8.70 -21.97
CA LEU A 115 22.18 7.91 -20.96
C LEU A 115 21.54 6.53 -20.75
N LEU A 116 20.21 6.44 -20.70
CA LEU A 116 19.51 5.16 -20.62
C LEU A 116 19.76 4.32 -21.87
N SER A 117 19.70 4.91 -23.07
CA SER A 117 19.97 4.21 -24.32
C SER A 117 21.38 3.62 -24.37
N ASP A 118 22.38 4.37 -23.87
CA ASP A 118 23.76 3.93 -23.77
C ASP A 118 23.91 2.78 -22.75
N ILE A 119 23.26 2.86 -21.59
CA ILE A 119 23.24 1.78 -20.58
C ILE A 119 22.61 0.51 -21.17
N PHE A 120 21.47 0.63 -21.85
CA PHE A 120 20.83 -0.52 -22.49
C PHE A 120 21.69 -1.09 -23.62
N ALA A 121 22.41 -0.26 -24.39
CA ALA A 121 23.34 -0.73 -25.41
C ALA A 121 24.55 -1.45 -24.81
N ALA A 122 25.13 -0.91 -23.73
CA ALA A 122 26.23 -1.53 -23.00
C ALA A 122 25.79 -2.86 -22.38
N ALA A 123 24.60 -2.93 -21.80
CA ALA A 123 24.04 -4.15 -21.23
C ALA A 123 23.76 -5.25 -22.28
N ARG A 124 23.46 -4.88 -23.54
CA ARG A 124 23.33 -5.85 -24.64
C ARG A 124 24.68 -6.38 -25.13
N ASN A 125 25.70 -5.53 -25.11
CA ASN A 125 27.02 -5.84 -25.66
C ASN A 125 27.95 -6.51 -24.63
N GLY A 126 27.71 -6.30 -23.34
CA GLY A 126 28.45 -6.93 -22.26
C GLY A 126 28.06 -8.41 -22.12
N GLU A 127 29.04 -9.30 -22.19
CA GLU A 127 28.92 -10.69 -21.74
C GLU A 127 28.58 -10.70 -20.25
N MET A 128 27.30 -10.62 -19.90
CA MET A 128 26.87 -10.74 -18.51
C MET A 128 27.08 -12.18 -18.05
N SER A 129 28.01 -12.30 -17.12
CA SER A 129 28.56 -13.48 -16.46
C SER A 129 27.60 -14.25 -15.54
N ASN A 130 26.29 -14.07 -15.67
CA ASN A 130 25.29 -14.90 -15.00
C ASN A 130 24.30 -15.37 -16.06
N GLY A 131 24.31 -16.68 -16.36
CA GLY A 131 23.60 -17.36 -17.44
C GLY A 131 22.06 -17.30 -17.42
N GLU A 132 21.48 -16.14 -17.18
CA GLU A 132 20.08 -15.85 -17.43
C GLU A 132 19.94 -15.22 -18.81
N VAL A 133 19.76 -16.10 -19.79
CA VAL A 133 19.28 -15.78 -21.12
C VAL A 133 17.85 -15.25 -20.97
N GLY A 134 17.68 -13.93 -20.89
CA GLY A 134 16.37 -13.28 -20.75
C GLY A 134 16.41 -11.88 -21.35
N GLY A 135 15.45 -11.58 -22.22
CA GLY A 135 15.40 -10.40 -23.08
C GLY A 135 15.65 -9.07 -22.37
N ALA A 136 16.13 -8.09 -23.14
CA ALA A 136 16.53 -6.75 -22.73
C ALA A 136 15.38 -5.86 -22.18
N ASP A 137 14.28 -6.47 -21.76
CA ASP A 137 13.07 -5.78 -21.34
C ASP A 137 13.25 -5.28 -19.91
N PHE A 138 13.18 -3.96 -19.76
CA PHE A 138 13.37 -3.26 -18.51
C PHE A 138 12.09 -2.51 -18.15
N VAL A 139 11.61 -2.73 -16.93
CA VAL A 139 10.39 -2.07 -16.42
C VAL A 139 10.76 -0.97 -15.44
N LEU A 140 10.49 0.27 -15.82
CA LEU A 140 10.67 1.44 -14.97
C LEU A 140 9.35 1.81 -14.29
N VAL A 141 9.26 1.64 -12.97
CA VAL A 141 8.07 2.00 -12.19
C VAL A 141 8.27 3.32 -11.48
N LEU A 142 7.40 4.29 -11.76
CA LEU A 142 7.34 5.59 -11.12
C LEU A 142 6.14 5.63 -10.16
N ASP A 143 6.41 5.39 -8.88
CA ASP A 143 5.38 5.27 -7.85
C ASP A 143 4.98 6.62 -7.24
N GLY A 144 3.70 6.98 -7.36
CA GLY A 144 3.14 8.20 -6.79
C GLY A 144 3.56 9.47 -7.52
N ILE A 145 3.69 9.40 -8.86
CA ILE A 145 4.15 10.52 -9.69
C ILE A 145 3.22 11.74 -9.60
N ASP A 146 1.94 11.53 -9.28
CA ASP A 146 0.94 12.59 -9.10
C ASP A 146 1.16 13.42 -7.83
N ARG A 147 1.87 12.89 -6.84
CA ARG A 147 2.18 13.59 -5.58
C ARG A 147 3.49 14.36 -5.63
N GLN A 148 4.26 14.22 -6.70
CA GLN A 148 5.50 14.98 -6.86
C GLN A 148 5.16 16.45 -7.11
N ARG A 149 5.71 17.34 -6.27
CA ARG A 149 5.38 18.78 -6.26
C ARG A 149 5.68 19.50 -7.58
N GLU A 150 6.72 19.05 -8.28
CA GLU A 150 7.20 19.65 -9.54
C GLU A 150 6.81 18.85 -10.80
N ALA A 151 5.94 17.84 -10.71
CA ALA A 151 5.54 17.05 -11.87
C ALA A 151 4.63 17.85 -12.81
N SER A 152 5.24 18.64 -13.70
CA SER A 152 4.53 19.27 -14.80
C SER A 152 3.93 18.23 -15.74
N GLN A 153 2.82 18.55 -16.40
CA GLN A 153 2.20 17.66 -17.40
C GLN A 153 3.17 17.35 -18.55
N MET A 154 4.04 18.29 -18.90
CA MET A 154 5.07 18.10 -19.92
C MET A 154 6.11 17.07 -19.48
N LEU A 155 6.51 17.07 -18.21
CA LEU A 155 7.43 16.07 -17.67
C LEU A 155 6.81 14.67 -17.71
N LEU A 156 5.55 14.53 -17.30
CA LEU A 156 4.82 13.25 -17.35
C LEU A 156 4.73 12.71 -18.79
N ALA A 157 4.34 13.56 -19.73
CA ALA A 157 4.28 13.21 -21.15
C ALA A 157 5.67 12.83 -21.70
N ALA A 158 6.72 13.56 -21.32
CA ALA A 158 8.08 13.27 -21.75
C ALA A 158 8.58 11.93 -21.19
N LEU A 159 8.30 11.62 -19.92
CA LEU A 159 8.68 10.35 -19.28
C LEU A 159 7.91 9.16 -19.88
N ALA A 160 6.62 9.31 -20.17
CA ALA A 160 5.85 8.26 -20.86
C ALA A 160 6.45 7.94 -22.23
N ARG A 161 6.84 8.96 -23.00
CA ARG A 161 7.44 8.78 -24.33
C ARG A 161 8.84 8.16 -24.31
N LEU A 162 9.50 8.03 -23.16
CA LEU A 162 10.78 7.32 -23.09
C LEU A 162 10.68 5.87 -23.55
N GLY A 163 9.56 5.19 -23.23
CA GLY A 163 9.33 3.81 -23.67
C GLY A 163 9.01 3.68 -25.16
N GLU A 164 8.64 4.77 -25.84
CA GLU A 164 8.49 4.78 -27.31
C GLU A 164 9.85 4.92 -28.01
N MET A 165 10.77 5.66 -27.39
CA MET A 165 12.09 5.93 -27.94
C MET A 165 13.07 4.79 -27.67
N ILE A 166 12.93 4.10 -26.54
CA ILE A 166 13.76 2.95 -26.16
C ILE A 166 12.91 1.68 -26.31
N PRO A 167 13.20 0.79 -27.29
CA PRO A 167 12.33 -0.32 -27.66
C PRO A 167 12.19 -1.42 -26.60
N SER A 168 13.08 -1.44 -25.61
CA SER A 168 13.11 -2.45 -24.55
C SER A 168 12.77 -1.86 -23.18
N LEU A 169 12.22 -0.64 -23.15
CA LEU A 169 11.83 0.07 -21.93
C LEU A 169 10.30 0.16 -21.85
N THR A 170 9.75 -0.37 -20.76
CA THR A 170 8.35 -0.14 -20.39
C THR A 170 8.30 0.79 -19.18
N VAL A 171 7.61 1.93 -19.33
CA VAL A 171 7.41 2.90 -18.24
C VAL A 171 6.05 2.67 -17.59
N VAL A 172 6.04 2.36 -16.30
CA VAL A 172 4.80 2.22 -15.51
C VAL A 172 4.63 3.42 -14.60
N LEU A 173 3.58 4.19 -14.83
CA LEU A 173 3.23 5.37 -14.04
C LEU A 173 2.16 4.99 -13.02
N VAL A 174 2.46 5.09 -11.72
CA VAL A 174 1.49 4.86 -10.65
C VAL A 174 0.97 6.19 -10.13
N MET A 175 -0.33 6.39 -10.24
CA MET A 175 -1.04 7.59 -9.81
C MET A 175 -2.02 7.26 -8.68
N ASN A 176 -2.03 8.09 -7.64
CA ASN A 176 -2.96 8.00 -6.52
C ASN A 176 -4.30 8.70 -6.74
N THR A 177 -4.46 9.30 -7.91
CA THR A 177 -5.65 9.99 -8.36
C THR A 177 -6.07 9.46 -9.73
N THR A 178 -7.35 9.61 -10.08
CA THR A 178 -7.83 9.31 -11.42
C THR A 178 -7.37 10.43 -12.37
N PRO A 179 -6.54 10.14 -13.38
CA PRO A 179 -6.02 11.16 -14.28
C PRO A 179 -7.12 11.76 -15.14
N ARG A 180 -6.91 13.01 -15.56
CA ARG A 180 -7.76 13.62 -16.59
C ARG A 180 -7.52 12.93 -17.95
N PRO A 181 -8.51 12.90 -18.84
CA PRO A 181 -8.30 12.44 -20.21
C PRO A 181 -7.11 13.16 -20.85
N LEU A 182 -6.30 12.44 -21.63
CA LEU A 182 -5.15 12.97 -22.36
C LEU A 182 -4.09 13.67 -21.49
N PHE A 183 -3.95 13.29 -20.21
CA PHE A 183 -2.93 13.91 -19.34
C PHE A 183 -1.48 13.68 -19.81
N LEU A 184 -1.24 12.65 -20.63
CA LEU A 184 0.04 12.36 -21.29
C LEU A 184 0.16 12.98 -22.69
N GLN A 185 -0.88 13.70 -23.15
CA GLN A 185 -0.96 14.25 -24.51
C GLN A 185 -0.82 13.20 -25.63
N SER A 186 -1.02 11.92 -25.29
CA SER A 186 -0.95 10.78 -26.21
C SER A 186 -2.21 9.92 -26.06
N ALA A 187 -2.65 9.32 -27.15
CA ALA A 187 -3.78 8.39 -27.20
C ALA A 187 -3.27 6.94 -27.27
N GLY A 188 -4.06 5.98 -26.79
CA GLY A 188 -3.71 4.55 -26.86
C GLY A 188 -2.80 4.04 -25.74
N VAL A 189 -2.56 4.84 -24.70
CA VAL A 189 -1.84 4.39 -23.50
C VAL A 189 -2.67 3.36 -22.73
N ALA A 190 -2.04 2.26 -22.28
CA ALA A 190 -2.72 1.24 -21.50
C ALA A 190 -3.03 1.75 -20.08
N HIS A 191 -4.31 1.79 -19.71
CA HIS A 191 -4.76 2.20 -18.38
C HIS A 191 -5.31 1.02 -17.59
N ILE A 192 -4.83 0.84 -16.36
CA ILE A 192 -5.36 -0.14 -15.41
C ILE A 192 -5.91 0.63 -14.22
N ASN A 193 -7.22 0.50 -14.02
CA ASN A 193 -7.92 1.14 -12.92
C ASN A 193 -7.94 0.24 -11.68
N PHE A 194 -7.54 0.80 -10.55
CA PHE A 194 -7.66 0.22 -9.22
C PHE A 194 -8.84 0.87 -8.49
N PRO A 195 -10.06 0.29 -8.60
CA PRO A 195 -11.25 0.84 -7.97
C PRO A 195 -11.13 0.80 -6.44
N PRO A 196 -11.82 1.69 -5.71
CA PRO A 196 -11.96 1.59 -4.27
C PRO A 196 -12.53 0.22 -3.87
N TYR A 197 -12.11 -0.30 -2.72
CA TYR A 197 -12.66 -1.55 -2.21
C TYR A 197 -14.12 -1.40 -1.83
N THR A 198 -14.96 -2.36 -2.23
CA THR A 198 -16.35 -2.40 -1.78
C THR A 198 -16.45 -2.87 -0.34
N ARG A 199 -17.60 -2.65 0.31
CA ARG A 199 -17.87 -3.17 1.67
C ARG A 199 -17.58 -4.66 1.80
N LYS A 200 -18.04 -5.46 0.83
CA LYS A 200 -17.87 -6.92 0.85
C LYS A 200 -16.40 -7.31 0.74
N GLU A 201 -15.66 -6.65 -0.16
CA GLU A 201 -14.23 -6.88 -0.36
C GLU A 201 -13.43 -6.48 0.87
N ALA A 202 -13.70 -5.31 1.46
CA ALA A 202 -13.01 -4.83 2.65
C ALA A 202 -13.15 -5.80 3.84
N ILE A 203 -14.36 -6.30 4.08
CA ILE A 203 -14.62 -7.31 5.13
C ILE A 203 -13.86 -8.59 4.81
N THR A 204 -13.89 -9.06 3.57
CA THR A 204 -13.22 -10.29 3.13
C THR A 204 -11.70 -10.19 3.30
N ILE A 205 -11.09 -9.05 2.98
CA ILE A 205 -9.66 -8.81 3.12
C ILE A 205 -9.25 -8.86 4.60
N VAL A 206 -10.01 -8.22 5.49
CA VAL A 206 -9.69 -8.21 6.93
C VAL A 206 -9.92 -9.57 7.56
N THR A 207 -10.99 -10.29 7.20
CA THR A 207 -11.23 -11.64 7.72
C THR A 207 -10.22 -12.66 7.20
N ALA A 208 -9.72 -12.49 5.97
CA ALA A 208 -8.66 -13.33 5.40
C ALA A 208 -7.29 -13.13 6.08
N ALA A 209 -7.03 -11.95 6.65
CA ALA A 209 -5.78 -11.66 7.37
C ALA A 209 -5.64 -12.45 8.70
N GLY A 210 -6.70 -13.12 9.16
CA GLY A 210 -6.72 -13.93 10.38
C GLY A 210 -7.18 -13.15 11.62
N LEU A 211 -7.50 -13.90 12.69
CA LEU A 211 -7.90 -13.29 13.97
C LEU A 211 -6.68 -12.59 14.62
N PRO A 212 -6.85 -11.39 15.19
CA PRO A 212 -5.82 -10.78 16.01
C PRO A 212 -5.48 -11.69 17.19
N THR A 213 -4.19 -11.89 17.46
CA THR A 213 -3.72 -12.68 18.60
C THR A 213 -4.12 -12.00 19.91
N VAL A 214 -4.91 -12.69 20.73
CA VAL A 214 -5.30 -12.21 22.06
C VAL A 214 -4.64 -13.11 23.11
N GLU A 215 -3.76 -12.53 23.93
CA GLU A 215 -2.85 -13.25 24.84
C GLU A 215 -3.56 -14.18 25.84
N TRP A 216 -4.76 -13.82 26.31
CA TRP A 216 -5.52 -14.63 27.29
C TRP A 216 -6.31 -15.79 26.66
N LEU A 217 -6.46 -15.82 25.33
CA LEU A 217 -7.20 -16.86 24.63
C LEU A 217 -6.33 -18.10 24.33
N SER A 218 -5.01 -18.00 24.51
CA SER A 218 -4.05 -18.93 23.90
C SER A 218 -3.67 -20.15 24.74
N LYS A 219 -4.09 -20.32 26.02
CA LYS A 219 -3.57 -21.44 26.83
C LYS A 219 -4.55 -22.32 27.63
N ASP A 220 -5.69 -21.86 28.15
CA ASP A 220 -6.45 -22.70 29.11
C ASP A 220 -7.99 -22.82 28.90
N HIS A 221 -8.56 -22.19 27.86
CA HIS A 221 -10.03 -22.20 27.61
C HIS A 221 -10.49 -22.94 26.35
N THR A 222 -9.56 -23.61 25.65
CA THR A 222 -9.83 -24.37 24.41
C THR A 222 -10.84 -25.51 24.57
N ASP A 223 -10.98 -26.07 25.77
CA ASP A 223 -11.83 -27.27 25.99
C ASP A 223 -13.26 -26.95 26.46
N LYS A 224 -13.56 -25.68 26.81
CA LYS A 224 -14.94 -25.21 27.08
C LYS A 224 -15.50 -24.30 25.99
N ILE A 225 -14.64 -23.75 25.13
CA ILE A 225 -15.04 -23.04 23.91
C ILE A 225 -15.08 -24.07 22.78
N ALA A 226 -16.03 -24.99 22.86
CA ALA A 226 -16.33 -25.92 21.77
C ALA A 226 -16.91 -25.14 20.58
N SER A 227 -16.08 -24.42 19.81
CA SER A 227 -16.30 -23.97 18.42
C SER A 227 -15.39 -22.79 18.05
N THR A 228 -14.15 -23.07 17.64
CA THR A 228 -13.29 -22.10 16.93
C THR A 228 -14.03 -21.44 15.75
N THR A 229 -14.97 -22.16 15.14
CA THR A 229 -15.93 -21.69 14.13
C THR A 229 -16.86 -20.57 14.63
N THR A 230 -17.32 -20.61 15.89
CA THR A 230 -18.22 -19.58 16.44
C THR A 230 -17.47 -18.29 16.70
N LEU A 231 -16.22 -18.35 17.18
CA LEU A 231 -15.38 -17.17 17.36
C LEU A 231 -15.05 -16.47 16.04
N GLN A 232 -14.75 -17.24 14.99
CA GLN A 232 -14.56 -16.69 13.65
C GLN A 232 -15.85 -16.07 13.09
N GLY A 233 -17.00 -16.68 13.36
CA GLY A 233 -18.32 -16.12 13.03
C GLY A 233 -18.60 -14.80 13.76
N ILE A 234 -18.30 -14.74 15.06
CA ILE A 234 -18.40 -13.52 15.89
C ILE A 234 -17.45 -12.44 15.36
N TYR A 235 -16.21 -12.80 14.99
CA TYR A 235 -15.25 -11.87 14.41
C TYR A 235 -15.72 -11.32 13.06
N ALA A 236 -16.28 -12.16 12.18
CA ALA A 236 -16.81 -11.70 10.90
C ALA A 236 -17.98 -10.71 11.08
N GLN A 237 -18.88 -10.97 12.03
CA GLN A 237 -19.97 -10.05 12.39
C GLN A 237 -19.44 -8.76 13.02
N PHE A 238 -18.43 -8.86 13.88
CA PHE A 238 -17.74 -7.71 14.48
C PHE A 238 -17.11 -6.81 13.41
N VAL A 239 -16.32 -7.38 12.50
CA VAL A 239 -15.69 -6.64 11.39
C VAL A 239 -16.74 -5.93 10.53
N ALA A 240 -17.86 -6.59 10.23
CA ALA A 240 -18.97 -5.97 9.51
C ALA A 240 -19.58 -4.78 10.28
N THR A 241 -19.80 -4.91 11.59
CA THR A 241 -20.32 -3.79 12.40
C THR A 241 -19.33 -2.64 12.57
N VAL A 242 -18.04 -2.92 12.67
CA VAL A 242 -16.98 -1.89 12.68
C VAL A 242 -16.96 -1.13 11.35
N TYR A 243 -17.11 -1.86 10.23
CA TYR A 243 -17.17 -1.22 8.93
C TYR A 243 -18.36 -0.27 8.82
N ASP A 244 -19.56 -0.71 9.22
CA ASP A 244 -20.78 0.11 9.09
C ASP A 244 -20.81 1.32 10.04
N SER A 245 -20.24 1.17 11.25
CA SER A 245 -20.25 2.22 12.26
C SER A 245 -19.14 3.25 12.10
N LEU A 246 -17.93 2.84 11.66
CA LEU A 246 -16.74 3.70 11.64
C LEU A 246 -16.21 3.92 10.24
N VAL A 247 -15.92 2.87 9.49
CA VAL A 247 -15.15 2.97 8.24
C VAL A 247 -15.98 3.47 7.06
N GLY A 248 -17.24 3.02 6.96
CA GLY A 248 -18.18 3.45 5.93
C GLY A 248 -18.40 4.97 5.94
N PRO A 249 -18.74 5.58 7.10
CA PRO A 249 -18.89 7.03 7.20
C PRO A 249 -17.60 7.83 6.99
N THR A 250 -16.43 7.26 7.30
CA THR A 250 -15.14 7.97 7.29
C THR A 250 -14.32 7.76 6.02
N ALA A 251 -14.82 6.96 5.07
CA ALA A 251 -14.08 6.52 3.88
C ALA A 251 -12.68 6.00 4.23
N GLY A 252 -12.60 5.21 5.31
CA GLY A 252 -11.32 4.72 5.84
C GLY A 252 -10.59 3.77 4.88
N THR A 253 -9.27 3.77 4.93
CA THR A 253 -8.41 2.87 4.14
C THR A 253 -8.33 1.49 4.78
N ILE A 254 -8.02 0.44 4.00
CA ILE A 254 -7.88 -0.94 4.52
C ILE A 254 -6.85 -1.05 5.66
N PRO A 255 -5.65 -0.42 5.60
CA PRO A 255 -4.71 -0.47 6.72
C PRO A 255 -5.26 0.19 7.99
N SER A 256 -5.98 1.31 7.85
CA SER A 256 -6.65 1.97 8.98
C SER A 256 -7.74 1.06 9.56
N PHE A 257 -8.57 0.47 8.71
CA PHE A 257 -9.60 -0.48 9.11
C PHE A 257 -9.03 -1.67 9.88
N ARG A 258 -7.95 -2.28 9.38
CA ARG A 258 -7.25 -3.37 10.05
C ARG A 258 -6.74 -2.95 11.43
N SER A 259 -6.05 -1.81 11.51
CA SER A 259 -5.53 -1.28 12.78
C SER A 259 -6.64 -0.98 13.79
N ILE A 260 -7.81 -0.51 13.33
CA ILE A 260 -8.99 -0.28 14.18
C ILE A 260 -9.53 -1.61 14.70
N CYS A 261 -9.69 -2.61 13.83
CA CYS A 261 -10.13 -3.95 14.23
C CYS A 261 -9.19 -4.59 15.26
N GLU A 262 -7.87 -4.51 15.07
CA GLU A 262 -6.87 -5.06 15.98
C GLU A 262 -6.92 -4.39 17.37
N ARG A 263 -7.17 -3.08 17.44
CA ARG A 263 -7.27 -2.33 18.71
C ARG A 263 -8.60 -2.54 19.45
N LEU A 264 -9.71 -2.61 18.71
CA LEU A 264 -11.04 -2.75 19.30
C LEU A 264 -11.36 -4.20 19.69
N TRP A 265 -10.73 -5.18 19.06
CA TRP A 265 -11.03 -6.59 19.27
C TRP A 265 -10.80 -7.08 20.72
N PRO A 266 -9.64 -6.83 21.36
CA PRO A 266 -9.43 -7.25 22.76
C PRO A 266 -10.43 -6.61 23.72
N ARG A 267 -10.80 -5.35 23.47
CA ARG A 267 -11.77 -4.59 24.26
C ARG A 267 -13.18 -5.12 24.09
N PHE A 268 -13.54 -5.52 22.87
CA PHE A 268 -14.83 -6.14 22.59
C PHE A 268 -15.03 -7.45 23.38
N LEU A 269 -13.94 -8.18 23.64
CA LEU A 269 -13.98 -9.44 24.38
C LEU A 269 -13.80 -9.29 25.90
N GLN A 270 -13.54 -8.08 26.44
CA GLN A 270 -13.37 -7.86 27.88
C GLN A 270 -14.49 -8.46 28.75
N PRO A 271 -15.79 -8.35 28.39
CA PRO A 271 -16.86 -8.96 29.20
C PRO A 271 -16.74 -10.48 29.36
N MET A 272 -16.13 -11.17 28.38
CA MET A 272 -15.87 -12.60 28.45
C MET A 272 -14.77 -12.92 29.46
N GLN A 273 -13.77 -12.05 29.58
CA GLN A 273 -12.66 -12.19 30.53
C GLN A 273 -13.10 -11.93 31.97
N THR A 274 -13.98 -10.96 32.19
CA THR A 274 -14.49 -10.61 33.53
C THR A 274 -15.38 -11.70 34.14
N GLY A 275 -15.77 -12.72 33.36
CA GLY A 275 -16.47 -13.90 33.87
C GLY A 275 -17.92 -13.64 34.26
N GLU A 276 -18.58 -12.63 33.68
CA GLU A 276 -20.04 -12.47 33.78
C GLU A 276 -20.71 -13.66 33.07
N MET A 277 -20.90 -14.77 33.78
CA MET A 277 -21.44 -16.01 33.22
C MET A 277 -22.89 -15.81 32.77
N CYS A 278 -23.11 -15.81 31.46
CA CYS A 278 -24.44 -15.93 30.87
C CYS A 278 -24.77 -17.42 30.68
N ALA A 279 -25.94 -17.85 31.15
CA ALA A 279 -26.33 -19.27 31.24
C ALA A 279 -26.38 -20.04 29.90
N GLU A 280 -26.34 -19.36 28.75
CA GLU A 280 -26.50 -19.93 27.41
C GLU A 280 -25.30 -19.70 26.46
N GLY A 281 -24.16 -19.25 26.98
CA GLY A 281 -22.99 -18.91 26.15
C GLY A 281 -23.03 -17.48 25.59
N TRP A 282 -21.93 -17.09 24.92
CA TRP A 282 -21.74 -15.73 24.40
C TRP A 282 -22.16 -15.62 22.92
N ASP A 283 -23.24 -14.89 22.68
CA ASP A 283 -23.68 -14.49 21.33
C ASP A 283 -23.17 -13.09 20.96
N PHE A 284 -22.92 -12.88 19.66
CA PHE A 284 -22.50 -11.57 19.12
C PHE A 284 -23.42 -10.41 19.53
N THR A 285 -24.74 -10.61 19.45
CA THR A 285 -25.73 -9.59 19.80
C THR A 285 -25.63 -9.16 21.26
N ARG A 286 -25.33 -10.10 22.17
CA ARG A 286 -25.19 -9.81 23.62
C ARG A 286 -23.91 -9.02 23.89
N LEU A 287 -22.80 -9.39 23.24
CA LEU A 287 -21.53 -8.65 23.32
C LEU A 287 -21.68 -7.23 22.75
N LEU A 288 -22.38 -7.08 21.63
CA LEU A 288 -22.63 -5.79 21.01
C LEU A 288 -23.48 -4.87 21.90
N LEU A 289 -24.54 -5.40 22.52
CA LEU A 289 -25.39 -4.61 23.42
C LEU A 289 -24.62 -4.09 24.64
N ARG A 290 -23.74 -4.93 25.21
CA ARG A 290 -22.89 -4.56 26.35
C ARG A 290 -21.87 -3.49 25.96
N ASN A 291 -21.26 -3.62 24.78
CA ASN A 291 -20.16 -2.77 24.33
C ASN A 291 -20.59 -1.66 23.34
N ARG A 292 -21.88 -1.36 23.20
CA ARG A 292 -22.39 -0.35 22.26
C ARG A 292 -21.77 1.05 22.43
N ALA A 293 -21.37 1.41 23.65
CA ALA A 293 -20.74 2.69 23.96
C ALA A 293 -19.30 2.78 23.43
N MET A 294 -18.60 1.65 23.30
CA MET A 294 -17.24 1.58 22.77
C MET A 294 -17.18 2.04 21.31
N PHE A 295 -18.13 1.63 20.47
CA PHE A 295 -18.17 2.05 19.07
C PHE A 295 -18.41 3.55 18.85
N LYS A 296 -19.05 4.25 19.80
CA LYS A 296 -19.25 5.70 19.70
C LYS A 296 -18.03 6.48 20.19
N ILE A 297 -17.72 6.37 21.49
CA ILE A 297 -16.71 7.23 22.12
C ILE A 297 -15.29 6.78 21.75
N GLN A 298 -15.03 5.47 21.76
CA GLN A 298 -13.71 4.94 21.45
C GLN A 298 -13.51 4.80 19.94
N GLY A 299 -14.57 4.51 19.19
CA GLY A 299 -14.52 4.53 17.73
C GLY A 299 -14.07 5.88 17.18
N GLU A 300 -14.65 6.98 17.67
CA GLU A 300 -14.25 8.35 17.30
C GLU A 300 -12.80 8.67 17.68
N SER A 301 -12.36 8.28 18.89
CA SER A 301 -10.97 8.54 19.32
C SER A 301 -9.93 7.69 18.60
N MET A 302 -10.31 6.52 18.06
CA MET A 302 -9.40 5.64 17.30
C MET A 302 -9.23 6.06 15.84
N LEU A 303 -10.16 6.84 15.29
CA LEU A 303 -10.06 7.44 13.96
C LEU A 303 -9.03 8.58 13.91
N VAL A 304 -8.80 9.24 15.05
CA VAL A 304 -7.83 10.33 15.18
C VAL A 304 -6.50 9.74 15.64
N HIS A 305 -5.44 9.98 14.88
CA HIS A 305 -4.08 9.65 15.32
C HIS A 305 -3.66 10.59 16.45
N HIS A 306 -3.80 10.13 17.70
CA HIS A 306 -3.22 10.81 18.87
C HIS A 306 -1.75 10.43 19.02
N ILE A 307 -0.88 11.44 19.03
CA ILE A 307 0.56 11.30 19.28
C ILE A 307 0.83 11.01 20.77
N VAL A 308 -0.13 11.29 21.64
CA VAL A 308 -0.07 11.05 23.08
C VAL A 308 -1.03 9.91 23.42
N SER A 309 -0.53 8.85 24.07
CA SER A 309 -1.37 7.77 24.60
C SER A 309 -2.43 8.35 25.52
N ALA A 310 -3.70 8.16 25.17
CA ALA A 310 -4.79 8.51 26.07
C ALA A 310 -4.64 7.70 27.37
N PRO A 311 -4.87 8.31 28.55
CA PRO A 311 -4.85 7.57 29.80
C PRO A 311 -5.93 6.49 29.75
N GLU A 312 -5.55 5.24 30.04
CA GLU A 312 -6.51 4.15 30.17
C GLU A 312 -7.46 4.48 31.33
N GLU A 313 -8.73 4.73 31.02
CA GLU A 313 -9.76 4.91 32.03
C GLU A 313 -10.04 3.56 32.70
N THR A 314 -9.34 3.30 33.81
CA THR A 314 -9.69 2.25 34.76
C THR A 314 -10.97 2.65 35.48
N THR A 315 -12.07 1.97 35.17
CA THR A 315 -13.29 1.99 35.98
C THR A 315 -13.08 1.15 37.25
N GLY A 316 -13.14 1.79 38.43
CA GLY A 316 -13.11 1.08 39.71
C GLY A 316 -12.84 1.96 40.95
N GLU A 317 -13.93 2.54 41.47
CA GLU A 317 -14.19 2.97 42.87
C GLU A 317 -13.31 4.03 43.57
N HIS A 318 -14.01 5.05 44.07
CA HIS A 318 -13.53 6.19 44.85
C HIS A 318 -12.77 5.81 46.14
N LYS A 319 -11.58 6.38 46.34
CA LYS A 319 -11.23 7.09 47.58
C LYS A 319 -10.48 8.39 47.28
N THR A 320 -11.02 9.45 47.84
CA THR A 320 -10.55 10.84 47.83
C THR A 320 -9.10 10.97 48.31
N MET A 321 -8.23 11.48 47.44
CA MET A 321 -7.12 12.34 47.88
C MET A 321 -6.93 13.48 46.88
N LYS A 322 -7.28 14.69 47.35
CA LYS A 322 -7.02 15.95 46.64
C LYS A 322 -5.52 16.08 46.43
N ARG A 323 -5.07 16.02 45.18
CA ARG A 323 -3.75 16.51 44.78
C ARG A 323 -3.96 17.69 43.84
N LYS A 324 -3.69 18.90 44.35
CA LYS A 324 -3.70 20.15 43.58
C LYS A 324 -2.78 19.99 42.36
N LEU A 325 -3.34 20.14 41.16
CA LEU A 325 -2.56 20.31 39.94
C LEU A 325 -2.69 21.77 39.51
N ASN A 326 -1.56 22.48 39.52
CA ASN A 326 -1.46 23.86 39.08
C ASN A 326 -1.84 23.97 37.60
N SER A 327 -2.75 24.89 37.30
CA SER A 327 -3.11 25.31 35.95
C SER A 327 -1.91 25.93 35.24
N LEU A 328 -1.40 25.27 34.21
CA LEU A 328 -0.52 25.85 33.20
C LEU A 328 -1.23 25.77 31.84
N THR A 329 -2.25 26.60 31.67
CA THR A 329 -2.74 26.97 30.34
C THR A 329 -1.82 28.06 29.79
N THR A 330 -0.84 27.69 28.99
CA THR A 330 -0.19 28.60 28.05
C THR A 330 -0.29 28.00 26.66
N THR A 331 -1.23 28.54 25.89
CA THR A 331 -1.28 28.38 24.45
C THR A 331 0.03 28.93 23.85
N PRO A 332 0.74 28.20 22.97
CA PRO A 332 1.88 28.78 22.28
C PRO A 332 1.36 29.77 21.24
N LYS A 333 1.68 31.06 21.41
CA LYS A 333 1.43 32.11 20.42
C LYS A 333 2.21 31.77 19.14
N LEU A 334 1.50 31.72 18.01
CA LEU A 334 2.09 31.68 16.67
C LEU A 334 2.98 32.94 16.47
N PRO A 335 4.16 32.81 15.84
CA PRO A 335 5.01 33.96 15.56
C PRO A 335 4.39 34.82 14.44
N SER A 336 4.02 36.06 14.77
CA SER A 336 3.66 37.10 13.81
C SER A 336 4.94 37.74 13.25
N LEU A 337 5.09 37.75 11.93
CA LEU A 337 6.15 38.50 11.24
C LEU A 337 5.90 40.02 11.38
N PRO A 338 6.95 40.84 11.52
CA PRO A 338 6.81 42.30 11.52
C PRO A 338 6.74 42.84 10.08
N TYR A 339 5.59 43.46 9.77
CA TYR A 339 5.22 44.29 8.61
C TYR A 339 5.29 43.68 7.20
#